data_AF-A0A7V9BVM5-F1
#
_entry.id   AF-A0A7V9BVM5-F1
#
_cell.length_a   1.000
_cell.length_b   1.000
_cell.length_c   1.000
_cell.angle_alpha   90.00
_cell.angle_beta   90.00
_cell.angle_gamma   90.00
#
_symmetry.space_group_name_H-M   'P 1'
#
loop_
_entity.id
_entity.type
_entity.pdbx_description
1 polymer ?
#
loop_
_entity_poly.entity_id
_entity_poly.type
_entity_poly.pdbx_seq_one_letter_code
_entity_poly.pdbx_strand_id
1 'polypeptide(L)' 'MIDSDYVEESFFVRHCYFSGGGNDPYQRLKRALKADIDESAWATMYGTTSRSSWYPSTGKIAVKVINHYGDEVLKVLSVE' A
#
# COMPACT_ATOMS: atom_id res chain seq x y z
N MET A 1 -0.54 1.36 -2.22
CA MET A 1 0.81 1.56 -1.64
C MET A 1 1.00 3.03 -1.33
N ILE A 2 1.68 3.33 -0.23
CA ILE A 2 1.90 4.70 0.25
C ILE A 2 3.38 4.88 0.58
N ASP A 3 3.96 5.93 0.01
CA ASP A 3 5.21 6.54 0.42
C ASP A 3 4.85 7.78 1.25
N SER A 4 5.09 7.70 2.55
CA SER A 4 4.72 8.71 3.53
C SER A 4 5.74 9.81 3.73
N ASP A 5 6.86 9.81 3.02
CA ASP A 5 7.90 10.82 3.12
C ASP A 5 8.63 10.89 1.78
N TYR A 6 7.91 11.40 0.79
CA TYR A 6 8.26 11.28 -0.61
C TYR A 6 9.21 12.41 -1.04
N VAL A 7 10.40 12.03 -1.50
CA VAL A 7 11.49 12.95 -1.90
C VAL A 7 11.56 13.20 -3.41
N GLU A 8 10.53 12.81 -4.18
CA GLU A 8 10.42 13.01 -5.63
C GLU A 8 11.42 12.25 -6.52
N GLU A 9 12.51 11.71 -5.95
CA GLU A 9 13.50 10.93 -6.69
C GLU A 9 13.13 9.45 -6.82
N SER A 10 12.55 8.87 -5.77
CA SER A 10 12.26 7.44 -5.69
C SER A 10 11.04 7.17 -4.82
N PHE A 11 10.30 6.10 -5.16
CA PHE A 11 9.11 5.67 -4.43
C PHE A 11 9.46 4.49 -3.52
N PHE A 12 9.27 4.66 -2.21
CA PHE A 12 9.48 3.60 -1.23
C PHE A 12 8.15 3.18 -0.62
N VAL A 13 7.84 1.88 -0.72
CA VAL A 13 6.63 1.31 -0.10
C VAL A 13 6.81 1.29 1.41
N ARG A 14 6.32 2.33 2.09
CA ARG A 14 6.31 2.40 3.57
C ARG A 14 5.05 1.76 4.14
N HIS A 15 3.93 1.89 3.43
CA HIS A 15 2.68 1.20 3.76
C HIS A 15 2.06 0.57 2.53
N CYS A 16 1.45 -0.60 2.71
CA CYS A 16 0.70 -1.30 1.68
C CYS A 16 -0.67 -1.68 2.22
N TYR A 17 -1.67 -1.52 1.36
CA TYR A 17 -3.04 -1.84 1.68
C TYR A 17 -3.67 -2.60 0.51
N PHE A 18 -4.42 -3.63 0.85
CA PHE A 18 -5.30 -4.35 -0.06
C PHE A 18 -6.73 -3.86 0.19
N SER A 19 -7.24 -3.02 -0.72
CA SER A 19 -8.56 -2.38 -0.59
C SER A 19 -9.74 -3.30 -0.94
N GLY A 20 -9.50 -4.60 -1.10
CA GLY A 20 -10.49 -5.55 -1.62
C GLY A 20 -10.63 -5.52 -3.14
N GLY A 21 -11.35 -6.49 -3.68
CA GLY A 21 -11.54 -6.71 -5.12
C GLY A 21 -11.11 -8.12 -5.54
N GLY A 22 -12.03 -8.88 -6.13
CA GLY A 22 -11.84 -10.27 -6.54
C GLY A 22 -12.06 -11.30 -5.43
N ASN A 23 -12.09 -12.58 -5.81
CA ASN A 23 -12.26 -13.68 -4.86
C ASN A 23 -10.92 -14.01 -4.18
N ASP A 24 -10.90 -13.90 -2.85
CA ASP A 24 -9.88 -14.45 -1.95
C ASP A 24 -8.42 -13.96 -2.18
N PRO A 25 -8.15 -12.66 -1.94
CA PRO A 25 -6.82 -12.09 -2.14
C PRO A 25 -5.75 -12.68 -1.20
N TYR A 26 -6.13 -13.15 -0.01
CA TYR A 26 -5.23 -13.80 0.94
C TYR A 26 -4.65 -15.11 0.37
N GLN A 27 -5.51 -16.03 -0.09
CA GLN A 27 -5.04 -17.29 -0.66
C GLN A 27 -4.25 -17.09 -1.95
N ARG A 28 -4.62 -16.10 -2.76
CA ARG A 28 -3.86 -15.76 -3.98
C ARG A 28 -2.45 -15.28 -3.64
N LEU A 29 -2.30 -14.40 -2.66
CA LEU A 29 -0.99 -13.93 -2.22
C LEU A 29 -0.16 -15.06 -1.63
N LYS A 30 -0.76 -15.91 -0.78
CA LYS A 30 -0.11 -17.09 -0.19
C LYS A 30 0.46 -18.02 -1.27
N ARG A 31 -0.35 -18.32 -2.29
CA ARG A 31 0.05 -19.16 -3.45
C ARG A 31 1.16 -18.51 -4.28
N ALA A 32 1.07 -17.20 -4.53
CA ALA A 32 2.07 -16.49 -5.33
C ALA A 32 3.44 -16.46 -4.65
N LEU A 33 3.48 -16.23 -3.33
CA LEU A 33 4.71 -16.19 -2.54
C LEU A 33 5.25 -17.58 -2.20
N LYS A 34 4.42 -18.63 -2.32
CA LYS A 34 4.73 -20.00 -1.86
C LYS A 34 5.18 -20.04 -0.40
N ALA A 35 4.55 -19.22 0.44
CA ALA A 35 4.90 -19.04 1.84
C ALA A 35 3.63 -18.90 2.67
N ASP A 36 3.71 -19.24 3.95
CA ASP A 36 2.68 -18.89 4.91
C ASP A 36 2.70 -17.39 5.18
N ILE A 37 1.51 -16.81 5.35
CA ILE A 37 1.32 -15.40 5.64
C ILE A 37 0.78 -15.32 7.06
N ASP A 38 1.36 -14.44 7.87
CA ASP A 38 0.83 -14.14 9.19
C ASP A 38 -0.54 -13.47 9.06
N GLU A 39 -1.57 -14.11 9.62
CA GLU A 39 -2.96 -13.63 9.52
C GLU A 39 -3.17 -12.29 10.24
N SER A 40 -2.45 -12.05 11.33
CA SER A 40 -2.52 -10.79 12.07
C SER A 40 -1.89 -9.66 11.25
N ALA A 41 -0.76 -9.91 10.59
CA ALA A 41 -0.14 -8.96 9.68
C ALA A 41 -1.04 -8.69 8.48
N TRP A 42 -1.63 -9.73 7.89
CA TRP A 42 -2.58 -9.60 6.79
C TRP A 42 -3.79 -8.73 7.16
N ALA A 43 -4.40 -8.96 8.32
CA ALA A 43 -5.56 -8.20 8.79
C ALA A 43 -5.26 -6.69 8.87
N THR A 44 -4.01 -6.32 9.18
CA THR A 44 -3.61 -4.90 9.24
C THR A 44 -3.36 -4.25 7.87
N MET A 45 -3.18 -5.05 6.81
CA MET A 45 -2.99 -4.57 5.44
C MET A 45 -4.31 -4.61 4.64
N TYR A 46 -5.28 -5.43 5.04
CA TYR A 46 -6.56 -5.52 4.37
C TYR A 46 -7.52 -4.42 4.85
N GLY A 47 -7.62 -3.33 4.09
CA GLY A 47 -8.47 -2.20 4.42
C GLY A 47 -8.21 -0.97 3.56
N THR A 48 -9.03 0.06 3.75
CA THR A 48 -8.93 1.35 3.05
C THR A 48 -8.52 2.50 3.97
N THR A 49 -8.39 2.22 5.26
CA THR A 49 -8.04 3.22 6.28
C THR A 49 -6.56 3.09 6.61
N SER A 50 -5.81 4.18 6.47
CA SER A 50 -4.42 4.24 6.85
C SER A 50 -4.24 4.16 8.36
N ARG A 51 -3.09 3.68 8.83
CA ARG A 51 -2.72 3.75 10.25
C ARG A 51 -2.50 5.22 10.65
N SER A 52 -2.72 5.55 11.92
CA SER A 52 -2.67 6.94 12.38
C SER A 52 -1.25 7.50 12.44
N SER A 53 -1.11 8.69 11.83
CA SER A 53 -0.11 9.75 11.97
C SER A 53 1.37 9.40 11.77
N TRP A 54 1.83 9.69 10.55
CA TRP A 54 3.17 10.20 10.27
C TRP A 54 2.97 11.52 9.52
N TYR A 55 3.61 12.59 9.98
CA TYR A 55 3.72 13.80 9.17
C TYR A 55 4.96 13.65 8.29
N PRO A 56 4.84 13.70 6.95
CA PRO A 56 6.00 13.67 6.07
C PRO A 56 6.94 14.82 6.41
N SER A 57 8.23 14.53 6.57
CA SER A 57 9.25 15.58 6.75
C SER A 57 9.35 16.47 5.52
N THR A 58 9.04 15.90 4.36
CA THR A 58 8.99 16.54 3.04
C THR A 58 7.71 17.33 2.78
N GLY A 59 6.68 17.21 3.64
CA GLY A 59 5.35 17.76 3.35
C GLY A 59 4.62 17.05 2.20
N LYS A 60 5.14 15.93 1.68
CA LYS A 60 4.60 15.21 0.53
C LYS A 60 4.36 13.74 0.84
N ILE A 61 3.21 13.24 0.38
CA ILE A 61 2.85 11.83 0.41
C ILE A 61 2.60 11.37 -1.03
N ALA A 62 3.24 10.29 -1.44
CA ALA A 62 2.96 9.65 -2.71
C ALA A 62 2.09 8.39 -2.51
N VAL A 63 0.99 8.31 -3.23
CA VAL A 63 0.06 7.18 -3.22
C VAL A 63 0.11 6.51 -4.58
N LYS A 64 0.53 5.24 -4.59
CA LYS A 64 0.54 4.39 -5.78
C LYS A 64 -0.56 3.34 -5.68
N VAL A 65 -1.41 3.27 -6.69
CA VAL A 65 -2.48 2.28 -6.84
C VAL A 65 -2.17 1.39 -8.03
N ILE A 66 -2.31 0.08 -7.86
CA ILE A 66 -2.16 -0.90 -8.94
C ILE A 66 -3.44 -1.75 -8.97
N ASN A 67 -4.04 -1.90 -10.14
CA ASN A 67 -5.22 -2.76 -10.31
C ASN A 67 -4.81 -4.22 -10.64
N HIS A 68 -5.80 -5.11 -10.79
CA HIS A 68 -5.53 -6.52 -11.10
C HIS A 68 -5.06 -6.80 -12.54
N TYR A 69 -5.15 -5.82 -13.44
CA TYR A 69 -4.57 -5.88 -14.79
C TYR A 69 -3.09 -5.47 -14.82
N GLY A 70 -2.59 -4.90 -13.72
CA GLY A 70 -1.23 -4.36 -13.64
C GLY A 70 -1.12 -2.90 -14.02
N ASP A 71 -2.23 -2.19 -14.24
CA ASP A 71 -2.19 -0.75 -14.48
C ASP A 71 -1.79 -0.02 -13.19
N GLU A 72 -0.80 0.86 -13.28
CA GLU A 72 -0.33 1.67 -12.16
C GLU A 72 -0.74 3.14 -12.30
N VAL A 73 -1.19 3.74 -11.20
CA VAL A 73 -1.39 5.18 -11.07
C VAL A 73 -0.66 5.67 -9.83
N LEU A 74 0.14 6.72 -9.99
CA LEU A 74 0.81 7.43 -8.89
C LEU A 74 0.19 8.82 -8.73
N LYS A 75 -0.16 9.19 -7.50
CA LYS A 75 -0.59 10.54 -7.15
C LYS A 75 0.21 11.06 -5.96
N VAL A 76 0.76 12.26 -6.12
CA VAL A 76 1.44 12.98 -5.03
C VAL A 76 0.45 13.95 -4.40
N LEU A 77 0.42 13.98 -3.07
CA LEU A 77 -0.41 14.84 -2.25
C LEU A 77 0.52 15.70 -1.38
N SER A 78 0.25 16.99 -1.30
CA SER A 78 0.88 17.88 -0.33
C SER A 78 0.06 17.88 0.95
N VAL A 79 0.74 17.89 2.10
CA VAL A 79 0.11 17.96 3.42
C VAL A 79 0.60 19.25 4.07
N GLU A 80 -0.33 20.15 4.38
CA GLU A 80 -0.10 21.41 5.09
C GLU A 80 -0.21 21.24 6.60
#